data_AF-A0A846JHQ5-F1
#
_entry.id   AF-A0A846JHQ5-F1
#
_cell.length_a   1.000
_cell.length_b   1.000
_cell.length_c   1.000
_cell.angle_alpha   90.00
_cell.angle_beta   90.00
_cell.angle_gamma   90.00
#
_symmetry.space_group_name_H-M   'P 1'
#
loop_
_entity.id
_entity.type
_entity.pdbx_description
1 polymer ?
#
loop_
_entity_poly.entity_id
_entity_poly.type
_entity_poly.pdbx_seq_one_letter_code
_entity_poly.pdbx_strand_id
1 'polypeptide(L)'
;MIKKKSKFLTFVFSMLPGAGHMYMGFMNMGVSFMSVFFFVIFLSTWLDIGPLLFILPLIWFYSFFDCTNRLSLDNEEFLLLEDKYLFSIDKLSKLDKSIFEKRNLAAGVVLLILGVYLMADNMMNILSQYIPQQFHSVIYDFMRQTPKIIIGIAIIVIGVRLIIGKKRECEIDA
;
A
#
# COMPACT_ATOMS: atom_id res chain seq x y z
N MET A 1 2.14 -26.65 -1.54
CA MET A 1 1.22 -27.34 -2.47
C MET A 1 -0.19 -26.87 -2.15
N ILE A 2 -0.91 -26.34 -3.15
CA ILE A 2 -2.29 -25.88 -3.00
C ILE A 2 -3.17 -27.09 -2.70
N LYS A 3 -4.01 -27.00 -1.67
CA LYS A 3 -4.90 -28.10 -1.28
C LYS A 3 -6.18 -27.56 -0.67
N LYS A 4 -7.30 -28.14 -1.08
CA LYS A 4 -8.59 -27.85 -0.46
C LYS A 4 -8.56 -28.31 1.01
N LYS A 5 -8.98 -27.43 1.92
CA LYS A 5 -8.98 -27.66 3.37
C LYS A 5 -10.41 -27.61 3.92
N SER A 6 -10.54 -27.69 5.25
CA SER A 6 -11.83 -27.59 5.94
C SER A 6 -12.55 -26.29 5.57
N LYS A 7 -13.77 -26.41 5.05
CA LYS A 7 -14.59 -25.26 4.62
C LYS A 7 -14.82 -24.28 5.77
N PHE A 8 -15.08 -24.81 6.97
CA PHE A 8 -15.31 -23.99 8.16
C PHE A 8 -14.07 -23.18 8.53
N LEU A 9 -12.90 -23.82 8.59
CA LEU A 9 -11.65 -23.11 8.92
C LEU A 9 -11.25 -22.12 7.83
N THR A 10 -11.45 -22.45 6.55
CA THR A 10 -11.23 -21.49 5.45
C THR A 10 -12.14 -20.28 5.59
N PHE A 11 -13.42 -20.47 5.93
CA PHE A 11 -14.35 -19.36 6.16
C PHE A 11 -13.92 -18.50 7.36
N VAL A 12 -13.57 -19.11 8.49
CA VAL A 12 -13.07 -18.37 9.67
C VAL A 12 -11.82 -17.58 9.32
N PHE A 13 -10.85 -18.18 8.63
CA PHE A 13 -9.65 -17.47 8.20
C PHE A 13 -9.91 -16.42 7.12
N SER A 14 -10.93 -16.58 6.28
CA SER A 14 -11.29 -15.57 5.27
C SER A 14 -11.79 -14.24 5.87
N MET A 15 -12.17 -14.24 7.16
CA MET A 15 -12.49 -13.00 7.89
C MET A 15 -11.26 -12.11 8.08
N LEU A 16 -10.04 -12.67 7.97
CA LEU A 16 -8.81 -11.90 7.89
C LEU A 16 -8.34 -11.86 6.44
N PRO A 17 -8.10 -10.67 5.86
CA PRO A 17 -7.75 -10.54 4.45
C PRO A 17 -6.48 -11.35 4.16
N GLY A 18 -6.56 -12.27 3.21
CA GLY A 18 -5.47 -13.15 2.79
C GLY A 18 -5.22 -14.41 3.64
N ALA A 19 -5.71 -14.51 4.87
CA ALA A 19 -5.41 -15.67 5.72
C ALA A 19 -6.09 -16.97 5.23
N GLY A 20 -7.32 -16.87 4.74
CA GLY A 20 -8.02 -18.01 4.13
C GLY A 20 -7.31 -18.56 2.88
N HIS A 21 -6.72 -17.67 2.06
CA HIS A 21 -5.88 -18.06 0.91
C HIS A 21 -4.65 -18.85 1.35
N MET A 22 -3.93 -18.35 2.35
CA MET A 22 -2.72 -19.01 2.89
C MET A 22 -3.05 -20.38 3.48
N TYR A 23 -4.19 -20.51 4.17
CA TYR A 23 -4.64 -21.79 4.72
C TYR A 23 -4.85 -22.86 3.63
N MET A 24 -5.37 -22.46 2.47
CA MET A 24 -5.54 -23.29 1.28
C MET A 24 -4.24 -23.52 0.48
N GLY A 25 -3.14 -22.87 0.85
CA GLY A 25 -1.83 -22.97 0.21
C GLY A 25 -1.56 -21.93 -0.87
N PHE A 26 -2.43 -20.93 -1.05
CA PHE A 26 -2.19 -19.77 -1.91
C PHE A 26 -1.41 -18.68 -1.13
N MET A 27 -0.11 -18.92 -0.94
CA MET A 27 0.75 -18.08 -0.12
C MET A 27 0.97 -16.71 -0.77
N ASN A 28 1.28 -16.67 -2.07
CA ASN A 28 1.54 -15.43 -2.79
C ASN A 28 0.29 -14.55 -2.85
N MET A 29 -0.87 -15.16 -3.13
CA MET A 29 -2.16 -14.48 -3.14
C MET A 29 -2.51 -13.90 -1.76
N GLY A 30 -2.36 -14.72 -0.71
CA GLY A 30 -2.69 -14.33 0.66
C GLY A 30 -1.80 -13.23 1.21
N VAL A 31 -0.48 -13.34 1.03
CA VAL A 31 0.47 -12.27 1.39
C VAL A 31 0.15 -11.00 0.63
N SER A 32 -0.22 -11.07 -0.65
CA SER A 32 -0.58 -9.87 -1.41
C SER A 32 -1.76 -9.11 -0.79
N PHE A 33 -2.84 -9.81 -0.40
CA PHE A 33 -3.97 -9.18 0.27
C PHE A 33 -3.60 -8.60 1.63
N MET A 34 -2.87 -9.35 2.45
CA MET A 34 -2.39 -8.87 3.75
C MET A 34 -1.53 -7.62 3.57
N SER A 35 -0.57 -7.65 2.65
CA SER A 35 0.33 -6.53 2.38
C SER A 35 -0.44 -5.28 1.98
N VAL A 36 -1.38 -5.36 1.04
CA VAL A 36 -2.18 -4.18 0.66
C VAL A 36 -3.02 -3.67 1.81
N PHE A 37 -3.70 -4.56 2.53
CA PHE A 37 -4.58 -4.19 3.63
C PHE A 37 -3.82 -3.43 4.72
N PHE A 38 -2.70 -3.98 5.19
CA PHE A 38 -1.86 -3.32 6.19
C PHE A 38 -1.11 -2.11 5.64
N PHE A 39 -0.74 -2.11 4.36
CA PHE A 39 -0.09 -0.96 3.75
C PHE A 39 -1.03 0.26 3.68
N VAL A 40 -2.31 0.05 3.40
CA VAL A 40 -3.32 1.13 3.44
C VAL A 40 -3.50 1.68 4.84
N ILE A 41 -3.54 0.82 5.88
CA ILE A 41 -3.57 1.26 7.29
C ILE A 41 -2.31 2.05 7.63
N PHE A 42 -1.13 1.50 7.31
CA PHE A 42 0.15 2.14 7.56
C PHE A 42 0.20 3.53 6.91
N LEU A 43 -0.15 3.63 5.63
CA LEU A 43 -0.16 4.90 4.91
C LEU A 43 -1.19 5.84 5.53
N SER A 44 -2.42 5.40 5.77
CA SER A 44 -3.46 6.24 6.36
C SER A 44 -3.04 6.83 7.71
N THR A 45 -2.40 6.04 8.57
CA THR A 45 -1.95 6.45 9.90
C THR A 45 -0.72 7.34 9.81
N TRP A 46 0.28 6.95 9.02
CA TRP A 46 1.52 7.69 8.89
C TRP A 46 1.30 9.05 8.23
N LEU A 47 0.40 9.11 7.25
CA LEU A 47 0.03 10.35 6.58
C LEU A 47 -1.06 11.10 7.35
N ASP A 48 -1.66 10.49 8.37
CA ASP A 48 -2.80 11.02 9.11
C ASP A 48 -3.94 11.49 8.15
N ILE A 49 -4.24 10.63 7.17
CA ILE A 49 -5.32 10.76 6.18
C ILE A 49 -6.39 9.72 6.50
N GLY A 50 -7.19 9.96 7.56
CA GLY A 50 -8.25 9.05 7.99
C GLY A 50 -9.21 8.54 6.88
N PRO A 51 -9.62 9.36 5.90
CA PRO A 51 -10.49 8.90 4.81
C PRO A 51 -9.91 7.77 3.94
N LEU A 52 -8.59 7.58 3.93
CA LEU A 52 -7.96 6.49 3.17
C LEU A 52 -8.42 5.10 3.66
N LEU A 53 -8.79 4.98 4.94
CA LEU A 53 -9.30 3.74 5.53
C LEU A 53 -10.63 3.27 4.91
N PHE A 54 -11.39 4.13 4.22
CA PHE A 54 -12.63 3.74 3.56
C PHE A 54 -12.42 2.74 2.40
N ILE A 55 -11.18 2.55 1.94
CA ILE A 55 -10.82 1.53 0.96
C ILE A 55 -10.71 0.13 1.61
N LEU A 56 -10.48 0.04 2.93
CA LEU A 56 -10.26 -1.24 3.61
C LEU A 56 -11.46 -2.19 3.54
N PRO A 57 -12.73 -1.75 3.72
CA PRO A 57 -13.88 -2.63 3.52
C PRO A 57 -13.90 -3.23 2.11
N LEU A 58 -13.55 -2.45 1.08
CA LEU A 58 -13.52 -2.92 -0.31
C LEU A 58 -12.46 -4.03 -0.51
N ILE A 59 -11.23 -3.81 -0.01
CA ILE A 59 -10.15 -4.82 -0.05
C ILE A 59 -10.56 -6.07 0.72
N TRP A 60 -11.17 -5.90 1.89
CA TRP A 60 -11.62 -6.99 2.74
C TRP A 60 -12.70 -7.83 2.05
N PHE A 61 -13.77 -7.20 1.55
CA PHE A 61 -14.84 -7.90 0.83
C PHE A 61 -14.30 -8.65 -0.37
N TYR A 62 -13.43 -8.01 -1.17
CA TYR A 62 -12.83 -8.68 -2.32
C TYR A 62 -12.00 -9.90 -1.90
N SER A 63 -11.15 -9.77 -0.87
CA SER A 63 -10.36 -10.88 -0.34
C SER A 63 -11.25 -12.01 0.18
N PHE A 64 -12.30 -11.66 0.93
CA PHE A 64 -13.26 -12.60 1.49
C PHE A 64 -14.01 -13.38 0.39
N PHE A 65 -14.57 -12.68 -0.60
CA PHE A 65 -15.30 -13.30 -1.70
C PHE A 65 -14.39 -14.09 -2.63
N ASP A 66 -13.17 -13.61 -2.93
CA ASP A 66 -12.20 -14.36 -3.75
C ASP A 66 -11.80 -15.67 -3.05
N CYS A 67 -11.52 -15.63 -1.74
CA CYS A 67 -11.23 -16.82 -0.94
C CYS A 67 -12.40 -17.82 -0.97
N THR A 68 -13.62 -17.33 -0.75
CA THR A 68 -14.83 -18.15 -0.70
C THR A 68 -15.16 -18.75 -2.06
N ASN A 69 -15.01 -17.98 -3.14
CA ASN A 69 -15.22 -18.45 -4.50
C ASN A 69 -14.23 -19.55 -4.89
N ARG A 70 -12.94 -19.40 -4.52
CA ARG A 70 -11.94 -20.45 -4.71
C ARG A 70 -12.31 -21.72 -3.96
N LEU A 71 -12.80 -21.61 -2.73
CA LEU A 71 -13.24 -22.76 -1.93
C LEU A 71 -14.45 -23.48 -2.53
N SER A 72 -15.34 -22.76 -3.23
CA SER A 72 -16.53 -23.36 -3.88
C SER A 72 -16.23 -24.12 -5.16
N LEU A 73 -15.09 -23.91 -5.80
CA LEU A 73 -14.69 -24.64 -7.02
C LEU A 73 -14.61 -26.15 -6.78
N ASP A 74 -14.83 -26.92 -7.84
CA ASP A 74 -14.66 -28.37 -7.75
C ASP A 74 -13.18 -28.76 -7.53
N ASN A 75 -12.92 -29.97 -7.07
CA ASN A 75 -11.55 -30.41 -6.75
C ASN A 75 -10.62 -30.38 -7.97
N GLU A 76 -11.11 -30.76 -9.15
CA GLU A 76 -10.31 -30.72 -10.38
C GLU A 76 -9.96 -29.28 -10.75
N GLU A 77 -10.95 -28.39 -10.79
CA GLU A 77 -10.75 -26.96 -11.08
C GLU A 77 -9.84 -26.29 -10.04
N PHE A 78 -9.97 -26.66 -8.77
CA PHE A 78 -9.18 -26.11 -7.68
C PHE A 78 -7.69 -26.48 -7.79
N LEU A 79 -7.38 -27.71 -8.22
CA LEU A 79 -6.00 -28.18 -8.39
C LEU A 79 -5.31 -27.54 -9.60
N LEU A 80 -6.09 -27.07 -10.58
CA LEU A 80 -5.59 -26.31 -11.74
C LEU A 80 -5.24 -24.85 -11.39
N LEU A 81 -5.65 -24.35 -10.23
CA LEU A 81 -5.31 -22.99 -9.81
C LEU A 81 -3.82 -22.87 -9.48
N GLU A 82 -3.20 -21.79 -9.95
CA GLU A 82 -1.82 -21.43 -9.64
C GLU A 82 -1.75 -20.35 -8.55
N ASP A 83 -0.73 -20.41 -7.70
CA ASP A 83 -0.49 -19.40 -6.66
C ASP A 83 0.25 -18.19 -7.22
N LYS A 84 -0.52 -17.21 -7.71
CA LYS A 84 -0.02 -15.95 -8.26
C LYS A 84 -0.22 -14.81 -7.26
N TYR A 85 0.69 -13.84 -7.29
CA TYR A 85 0.50 -12.57 -6.58
C TYR A 85 -0.71 -11.81 -7.13
N LEU A 86 -1.40 -11.04 -6.27
CA LEU A 86 -2.52 -10.17 -6.67
C LEU A 86 -2.09 -9.18 -7.76
N PHE A 87 -0.88 -8.65 -7.60
CA PHE A 87 -0.21 -7.82 -8.60
C PHE A 87 0.88 -8.66 -9.23
N SER A 88 0.72 -9.04 -10.48
CA SER A 88 1.81 -9.67 -11.23
C SER A 88 2.92 -8.63 -11.40
N ILE A 89 3.99 -8.76 -10.64
CA ILE A 89 5.17 -7.89 -10.73
C ILE A 89 5.71 -7.91 -12.18
N ASP A 90 5.50 -8.99 -12.94
CA ASP A 90 5.85 -9.09 -14.36
C ASP A 90 5.07 -8.15 -15.28
N LYS A 91 3.82 -7.78 -14.92
CA LYS A 91 3.06 -6.74 -15.63
C LYS A 91 3.51 -5.34 -15.22
N LEU A 92 3.85 -5.15 -13.95
CA LEU A 92 4.36 -3.88 -13.46
C LEU A 92 5.78 -3.60 -13.99
N SER A 93 6.64 -4.62 -14.07
CA SER A 93 8.03 -4.51 -14.55
C SER A 93 8.12 -4.24 -16.06
N LYS A 94 7.15 -4.70 -16.85
CA LYS A 94 7.01 -4.33 -18.27
C LYS A 94 6.63 -2.85 -18.46
N LEU A 95 5.90 -2.25 -17.52
CA LEU A 95 5.59 -0.82 -17.52
C LEU A 95 6.77 0.04 -17.00
N ASP A 96 7.67 -0.57 -16.21
CA ASP A 96 8.64 0.12 -15.33
C ASP A 96 10.10 -0.03 -15.83
N LYS A 97 10.36 -0.80 -16.90
CA LYS A 97 11.71 -0.97 -17.47
C LYS A 97 12.39 0.34 -17.90
N SER A 98 11.64 1.40 -18.19
CA SER A 98 12.16 2.75 -18.48
C SER A 98 12.26 3.68 -17.26
N ILE A 99 11.73 3.26 -16.10
CA ILE A 99 11.62 4.06 -14.86
C ILE A 99 12.62 3.58 -13.79
N PHE A 100 13.01 2.30 -13.81
CA PHE A 100 13.84 1.66 -12.78
C PHE A 100 15.29 2.18 -12.64
N GLU A 101 15.97 2.62 -13.70
CA GLU A 101 17.39 3.05 -13.59
C GLU A 101 17.58 4.36 -12.81
N LYS A 102 16.57 5.24 -12.74
CA LYS A 102 16.60 6.47 -11.93
C LYS A 102 16.04 6.29 -10.51
N ARG A 103 15.55 5.09 -10.17
CA ARG A 103 14.70 4.88 -8.98
C ARG A 103 15.46 4.58 -7.69
N ASN A 104 16.72 4.13 -7.75
CA ASN A 104 17.55 3.97 -6.54
C ASN A 104 17.84 5.32 -5.89
N LEU A 105 18.04 6.37 -6.70
CA LEU A 105 18.18 7.76 -6.22
C LEU A 105 16.87 8.27 -5.62
N ALA A 106 15.73 8.04 -6.27
CA ALA A 106 14.43 8.47 -5.75
C ALA A 106 14.06 7.74 -4.44
N ALA A 107 14.25 6.42 -4.38
CA ALA A 107 14.05 5.64 -3.16
C ALA A 107 14.98 6.10 -2.04
N GLY A 108 16.25 6.39 -2.37
CA GLY A 108 17.21 6.97 -1.42
C GLY A 108 16.79 8.35 -0.92
N VAL A 109 16.37 9.26 -1.80
CA VAL A 109 15.88 10.60 -1.43
C VAL A 109 14.63 10.51 -0.56
N VAL A 110 13.69 9.61 -0.89
CA VAL A 110 12.51 9.36 -0.05
C VAL A 110 12.93 8.86 1.33
N LEU A 111 13.83 7.87 1.41
CA LEU A 111 14.36 7.39 2.70
C LEU A 111 15.06 8.48 3.50
N LEU A 112 15.80 9.36 2.84
CA LEU A 112 16.57 10.43 3.47
C LEU A 112 15.63 11.51 4.03
N ILE A 113 14.63 11.95 3.25
CA ILE A 113 13.58 12.87 3.71
C ILE A 113 12.83 12.27 4.89
N LEU A 114 12.51 10.97 4.82
CA LEU A 114 11.83 10.23 5.88
C LEU A 114 12.68 10.18 7.16
N GLY A 115 13.97 9.88 7.04
CA GLY A 115 14.91 9.89 8.16
C GLY A 115 15.05 11.27 8.81
N VAL A 116 15.17 12.33 8.00
CA VAL A 116 15.24 13.72 8.50
C VAL A 116 13.95 14.12 9.21
N TYR A 117 12.79 13.75 8.67
CA TYR A 117 11.50 14.01 9.30
C TYR A 117 11.39 13.32 10.67
N LEU A 118 11.74 12.02 10.75
CA LEU A 118 11.70 11.28 12.02
C LEU A 118 12.66 11.86 13.07
N MET A 119 13.84 12.32 12.64
CA MET A 119 14.76 13.01 13.54
C MET A 119 14.21 14.34 14.02
N ALA A 120 13.63 15.14 13.14
CA ALA A 120 13.05 16.44 13.50
C ALA A 120 11.89 16.29 14.49
N ASP A 121 10.99 15.32 14.27
CA ASP A 121 9.87 15.02 15.17
C ASP A 121 10.35 14.68 16.58
N ASN A 122 11.33 13.77 16.68
CA ASN A 122 11.92 13.38 17.96
C ASN A 122 12.68 14.52 18.64
N MET A 123 13.44 15.31 17.88
CA MET A 123 14.14 16.48 18.42
C MET A 123 13.16 17.51 18.97
N MET A 124 12.02 17.72 18.31
CA MET A 124 11.04 18.70 18.76
C MET A 124 10.30 18.26 20.01
N ASN A 125 10.05 16.97 20.16
CA ASN A 125 9.51 16.42 21.41
C ASN A 125 10.45 16.71 22.59
N ILE A 126 11.77 16.63 22.40
CA ILE A 126 12.77 16.97 23.43
C ILE A 126 12.84 18.50 23.65
N LEU A 127 12.79 19.30 22.58
CA LEU A 127 12.84 20.76 22.66
C LEU A 127 11.57 21.39 23.22
N SER A 128 10.44 20.67 23.22
CA SER A 128 9.14 21.15 23.70
C SER A 128 9.20 21.72 25.12
N GLN A 129 10.07 21.19 25.98
CA GLN A 129 10.25 21.62 27.36
C GLN A 129 10.94 23.00 27.49
N TYR A 130 11.61 23.46 26.43
CA TYR A 130 12.33 24.73 26.39
C TYR A 130 11.59 25.82 25.60
N ILE A 131 10.49 25.47 24.92
CA ILE A 131 9.69 26.40 24.12
C ILE A 131 8.59 27.01 25.00
N PRO A 132 8.42 28.35 25.00
CA PRO A 132 7.33 29.01 25.73
C PRO A 132 5.96 28.49 25.30
N GLN A 133 5.06 28.29 26.26
CA GLN A 133 3.76 27.66 26.07
C GLN A 133 2.88 28.34 25.01
N GLN A 134 3.09 29.63 24.73
CA GLN A 134 2.36 30.38 23.71
C GLN A 134 2.72 29.96 22.27
N PHE A 135 3.94 29.49 22.04
CA PHE A 135 4.42 29.05 20.72
C PHE A 135 4.33 27.53 20.52
N HIS A 136 4.09 26.78 21.59
CA HIS A 136 4.08 25.32 21.56
C HIS A 136 3.00 24.75 20.61
N SER A 137 1.78 25.31 20.63
CA SER A 137 0.67 24.84 19.81
C SER A 137 0.90 25.04 18.31
N VAL A 138 1.29 26.25 17.90
CA VAL A 138 1.49 26.61 16.49
C VAL A 138 2.59 25.75 15.85
N ILE A 139 3.68 25.50 16.58
CA ILE A 139 4.81 24.75 16.03
C ILE A 139 4.50 23.23 16.00
N TYR A 140 3.84 22.72 17.04
CA TYR A 140 3.46 21.30 17.11
C TYR A 140 2.44 20.93 16.02
N ASP A 141 1.44 21.79 15.80
CA ASP A 141 0.43 21.59 14.75
C ASP A 141 1.05 21.60 13.34
N PHE A 142 2.05 22.46 13.12
CA PHE A 142 2.76 22.55 11.85
C PHE A 142 3.62 21.31 11.57
N MET A 143 4.33 20.80 12.58
CA MET A 143 5.15 19.59 12.45
C MET A 143 4.29 18.34 12.19
N ARG A 144 3.15 18.23 12.86
CA ARG A 144 2.21 17.12 12.63
C ARG A 144 1.59 17.13 11.24
N GLN A 145 1.46 18.30 10.62
CA GLN A 145 0.92 18.45 9.26
C GLN A 145 1.99 18.36 8.16
N THR A 146 3.27 18.40 8.51
CA THR A 146 4.38 18.42 7.54
C THR A 146 4.38 17.18 6.61
N PRO A 147 4.17 15.92 7.09
CA PRO A 147 4.08 14.75 6.21
C PRO A 147 2.95 14.85 5.17
N LYS A 148 1.79 15.37 5.59
CA LYS A 148 0.62 15.55 4.72
C LYS A 148 0.94 16.50 3.56
N ILE A 149 1.65 17.60 3.86
CA ILE A 149 2.03 18.59 2.87
C ILE A 149 3.03 18.00 1.86
N ILE A 150 4.07 17.31 2.35
CA ILE A 150 5.07 16.65 1.49
C ILE A 150 4.38 15.68 0.51
N ILE A 151 3.38 14.94 0.99
CA ILE A 151 2.71 13.94 0.18
C ILE A 151 1.69 14.56 -0.76
N GLY A 152 0.99 15.61 -0.34
CA GLY A 152 0.19 16.43 -1.23
C GLY A 152 1.03 16.94 -2.41
N ILE A 153 2.22 17.48 -2.14
CA ILE A 153 3.16 17.91 -3.18
C ILE A 153 3.58 16.74 -4.07
N ALA A 154 3.94 15.59 -3.49
CA ALA A 154 4.33 14.41 -4.26
C ALA A 154 3.22 13.91 -5.19
N ILE A 155 1.97 13.84 -4.71
CA ILE A 155 0.80 13.46 -5.49
C ILE A 155 0.58 14.43 -6.65
N ILE A 156 0.69 15.75 -6.41
CA ILE A 156 0.56 16.77 -7.47
C ILE A 156 1.64 16.56 -8.55
N VAL A 157 2.90 16.39 -8.15
CA VAL A 157 4.02 16.18 -9.09
C VAL A 157 3.82 14.90 -9.92
N ILE A 158 3.41 13.80 -9.28
CA ILE A 158 3.11 12.54 -9.97
C ILE A 158 1.93 12.73 -10.94
N GLY A 159 0.85 13.37 -10.50
CA GLY A 159 -0.32 13.66 -11.33
C GLY A 159 0.03 14.48 -12.57
N VAL A 160 0.79 15.57 -12.41
CA VAL A 160 1.26 16.41 -13.52
C VAL A 160 2.13 15.59 -14.49
N ARG A 161 3.04 14.77 -13.97
CA ARG A 161 3.92 13.94 -14.80
C ARG A 161 3.14 12.90 -15.61
N LEU A 162 2.09 12.30 -15.03
CA LEU A 162 1.21 11.36 -15.73
C LEU A 162 0.41 12.03 -16.86
N ILE A 163 -0.10 13.24 -16.62
CA ILE A 163 -0.82 14.03 -17.63
C ILE A 163 0.10 14.37 -18.81
N ILE A 164 1.34 14.80 -18.52
CA ILE A 164 2.33 15.14 -19.55
C ILE A 164 2.79 13.88 -20.33
N GLY A 165 2.93 12.74 -19.65
CA GLY A 165 3.27 11.46 -20.30
C GLY A 165 2.22 11.04 -21.33
N LYS A 166 0.94 11.12 -20.97
CA LYS A 166 -0.16 10.80 -21.88
C LYS A 166 -0.25 11.75 -23.09
N LYS A 167 0.11 13.02 -22.90
CA LYS A 167 0.14 13.99 -24.01
C LYS A 167 1.23 13.67 -25.04
N ARG A 168 2.38 13.14 -24.61
CA ARG A 168 3.46 12.72 -25.52
C ARG A 168 3.08 11.48 -26.33
N GLU A 169 2.36 10.53 -25.74
CA GLU A 169 1.88 9.35 -26.47
C GLU A 169 0.87 9.76 -27.56
N CYS A 170 -0.07 10.66 -27.26
CA CYS A 170 -1.03 11.15 -28.27
C CYS A 170 -0.40 12.03 -29.38
N GLU A 171 0.72 12.73 -29.14
CA GLU A 171 1.44 13.51 -30.17
C GLU A 171 2.36 12.62 -31.05
N ILE A 172 2.71 11.42 -30.60
CA ILE A 172 3.53 10.46 -31.37
C ILE A 172 2.63 9.59 -32.28
N ASP A 173 1.37 9.39 -31.91
CA ASP A 173 0.38 8.61 -32.67
C ASP A 173 -0.47 9.46 -33.66
N ALA A 174 -0.21 10.76 -33.78
CA ALA A 174 -0.91 11.71 -34.66
C ALA A 174 -0.03 12.18 -35.83
#